data_AF-A0A0Q7TWQ2-F1
#
_entry.id   AF-A0A0Q7TWQ2-F1
#
_cell.length_a   1.000
_cell.length_b   1.000
_cell.length_c   1.000
_cell.angle_alpha   90.00
_cell.angle_beta   90.00
_cell.angle_gamma   90.00
#
_symmetry.space_group_name_H-M   'P 1'
#
loop_
_entity.id
_entity.type
_entity.pdbx_description
1 polymer ?
#
loop_
_entity_poly.entity_id
_entity_poly.type
_entity_poly.pdbx_seq_one_letter_code
_entity_poly.pdbx_strand_id
1 'polypeptide(L)'
;MNKRADALFAEALQRVAPDGDAASVRSIPVAADEMHPAAIVHLVPVRRSAHDLFTAAHSVMIITPVLPKTVPTADLLQGLYDLTPAEARVARAVAERRTIDAIAASFGLSRETVRTQVKAVLAKTGVSRNIDLATLLSGAGFPGQRDV
;
A
#
# COMPACT_ATOMS: atom_id res chain seq x y z
N MET A 1 -15.66 -13.44 -9.94
CA MET A 1 -15.33 -13.03 -11.33
C MET A 1 -15.95 -11.66 -11.60
N ASN A 2 -15.12 -10.64 -11.82
CA ASN A 2 -15.54 -9.24 -11.92
C ASN A 2 -15.76 -8.84 -13.38
N LYS A 3 -17.01 -8.74 -13.81
CA LYS A 3 -17.40 -8.47 -15.21
C LYS A 3 -16.73 -7.24 -15.82
N ARG A 4 -16.44 -6.20 -15.02
CA ARG A 4 -15.76 -4.98 -15.51
C ARG A 4 -14.27 -5.22 -15.74
N ALA A 5 -13.62 -5.97 -14.84
CA ALA A 5 -12.23 -6.36 -15.02
C ALA A 5 -12.06 -7.31 -16.22
N ASP A 6 -12.98 -8.26 -16.38
CA ASP A 6 -12.98 -9.20 -17.50
C ASP A 6 -13.14 -8.47 -18.85
N ALA A 7 -14.03 -7.48 -18.91
CA ALA A 7 -14.23 -6.65 -20.11
C ALA A 7 -12.97 -5.85 -20.46
N LEU A 8 -12.33 -5.22 -19.46
CA LEU A 8 -11.09 -4.47 -19.66
C LEU A 8 -9.93 -5.38 -20.08
N PHE A 9 -9.89 -6.61 -19.58
CA PHE A 9 -8.90 -7.62 -19.96
C PHE A 9 -9.10 -8.10 -21.41
N ALA A 10 -10.33 -8.42 -21.79
CA ALA A 10 -10.64 -8.80 -23.17
C ALA A 10 -10.30 -7.67 -24.16
N GLU A 11 -10.61 -6.42 -23.81
CA GLU A 11 -10.26 -5.24 -24.60
C GLU A 11 -8.74 -5.04 -24.72
N ALA A 12 -7.99 -5.30 -23.65
CA ALA A 12 -6.53 -5.22 -23.67
C ALA A 12 -5.92 -6.31 -24.56
N LEU A 13 -6.44 -7.53 -24.49
CA LEU A 13 -5.93 -8.67 -25.29
C LEU A 13 -6.16 -8.48 -26.79
N GLN A 14 -7.32 -7.93 -27.18
CA GLN A 14 -7.63 -7.64 -28.59
C GLN A 14 -6.68 -6.63 -29.23
N ARG A 15 -6.04 -5.75 -28.45
CA ARG A 15 -5.10 -4.74 -28.94
C ARG A 15 -3.63 -5.15 -28.89
N VAL A 16 -3.31 -6.23 -28.17
CA VAL A 16 -1.99 -6.88 -28.20
C VAL A 16 -1.89 -7.91 -29.35
N ALA A 17 -3.01 -8.15 -30.05
CA ALA A 17 -3.02 -8.89 -31.31
C ALA A 17 -2.00 -8.31 -32.31
N PRO A 18 -1.42 -9.15 -33.20
CA PRO A 18 -0.27 -8.80 -34.04
C PRO A 18 -0.44 -7.54 -34.92
N ASP A 19 -1.69 -7.16 -35.22
CA ASP A 19 -2.06 -5.99 -36.03
C ASP A 19 -2.43 -4.73 -35.20
N GLY A 20 -2.39 -4.82 -33.86
CA GLY A 20 -2.71 -3.73 -32.95
C GLY A 20 -1.53 -2.77 -32.67
N ASP A 21 -1.85 -1.56 -32.23
CA ASP A 21 -0.88 -0.53 -31.82
C ASP A 21 -0.15 -0.96 -30.52
N ALA A 22 0.88 -1.79 -30.70
CA ALA A 22 1.60 -2.56 -29.67
C ALA A 22 2.51 -1.72 -28.76
N ALA A 23 2.21 -0.43 -28.54
CA ALA A 23 3.12 0.49 -27.87
C ALA A 23 2.76 0.79 -26.41
N SER A 24 1.53 0.57 -25.96
CA SER A 24 1.08 1.05 -24.64
C SER A 24 0.88 -0.06 -23.60
N VAL A 25 1.57 0.06 -22.47
CA VAL A 25 1.30 -0.73 -21.25
C VAL A 25 -0.12 -0.44 -20.77
N ARG A 26 -0.88 -1.47 -20.40
CA ARG A 26 -2.26 -1.32 -19.90
C ARG A 26 -2.37 -1.81 -18.48
N SER A 27 -3.10 -1.08 -17.65
CA SER A 27 -3.34 -1.40 -16.24
C SER A 27 -4.83 -1.66 -16.03
N ILE A 28 -5.17 -2.83 -15.50
CA ILE A 28 -6.55 -3.26 -15.27
C ILE A 28 -6.75 -3.44 -13.76
N PRO A 29 -7.64 -2.65 -13.12
CA PRO A 29 -7.96 -2.86 -11.72
C PRO A 29 -8.85 -4.10 -11.56
N VAL A 30 -8.44 -4.99 -10.66
CA VAL A 30 -9.17 -6.20 -10.27
C VAL A 30 -9.63 -6.03 -8.83
N ALA A 31 -10.94 -6.11 -8.60
CA ALA A 31 -11.50 -6.04 -7.25
C ALA A 31 -11.15 -7.30 -6.45
N ALA A 32 -11.08 -7.17 -5.13
CA ALA A 32 -10.90 -8.30 -4.22
C ALA A 32 -12.08 -9.29 -4.32
N ASP A 33 -11.79 -10.56 -4.07
CA ASP A 33 -12.79 -11.61 -3.81
C ASP A 33 -12.41 -12.42 -2.56
N GLU A 34 -13.15 -13.50 -2.27
CA GLU A 34 -12.91 -14.32 -1.07
C GLU A 34 -11.53 -14.98 -1.04
N MET A 35 -10.90 -15.17 -2.20
CA MET A 35 -9.65 -15.93 -2.35
C MET A 35 -8.46 -15.03 -2.68
N HIS A 36 -8.69 -13.82 -3.22
CA HIS A 36 -7.63 -12.93 -3.69
C HIS A 36 -7.83 -11.47 -3.23
N PRO A 37 -6.75 -10.79 -2.80
CA PRO A 37 -6.80 -9.36 -2.55
C PRO A 37 -7.06 -8.60 -3.86
N ALA A 38 -7.51 -7.35 -3.74
CA ALA A 38 -7.58 -6.45 -4.90
C ALA A 38 -6.20 -6.38 -5.57
N ALA A 39 -6.15 -6.21 -6.88
CA ALA A 39 -4.89 -6.21 -7.62
C ALA A 39 -4.94 -5.23 -8.80
N ILE A 40 -3.76 -4.84 -9.28
CA ILE A 40 -3.60 -4.17 -10.56
C ILE A 40 -2.87 -5.14 -11.48
N VAL A 41 -3.48 -5.44 -12.62
CA VAL A 41 -2.88 -6.29 -13.66
C VAL A 41 -2.30 -5.38 -14.75
N HIS A 42 -0.99 -5.48 -14.98
CA HIS A 42 -0.31 -4.78 -16.05
C HIS A 42 -0.06 -5.74 -17.23
N LEU A 43 -0.53 -5.37 -18.41
CA LEU A 43 -0.22 -6.06 -19.66
C LEU A 43 0.83 -5.25 -20.42
N VAL A 44 2.03 -5.82 -20.55
CA VAL A 44 3.19 -5.20 -21.19
C VAL A 44 3.49 -5.94 -22.50
N PRO A 45 3.38 -5.30 -23.67
CA PRO A 45 3.68 -5.96 -24.94
C PRO A 45 5.18 -6.25 -25.09
N VAL A 46 5.53 -7.42 -25.65
CA VAL A 46 6.94 -7.77 -25.95
C VAL A 46 7.33 -7.11 -27.27
N ARG A 47 8.30 -6.18 -27.25
CA ARG A 47 8.75 -5.50 -28.47
C ARG A 47 9.46 -6.48 -29.41
N ARG A 48 9.18 -6.34 -30.72
CA ARG A 48 9.59 -7.25 -31.81
C ARG A 48 11.10 -7.57 -31.90
N SER A 49 12.01 -6.82 -31.28
CA SER A 49 13.46 -7.15 -31.25
C SER A 49 13.86 -8.20 -30.20
N ALA A 50 12.94 -8.63 -29.32
CA ALA A 50 13.13 -9.74 -28.38
C ALA A 50 12.52 -11.06 -28.87
N HIS A 51 11.97 -11.08 -30.10
CA HIS A 51 11.33 -12.27 -30.68
C HIS A 51 12.28 -13.45 -30.93
N ASP A 52 13.60 -13.25 -30.86
CA ASP A 52 14.56 -14.33 -31.08
C ASP A 52 14.66 -15.29 -29.87
N LEU A 53 14.27 -14.84 -28.66
CA LEU A 53 14.22 -15.68 -27.45
C LEU A 53 12.79 -15.97 -26.96
N PHE A 54 11.82 -15.15 -27.37
CA PHE A 54 10.40 -15.25 -26.99
C PHE A 54 9.49 -15.34 -28.22
N THR A 55 9.80 -16.26 -29.13
CA THR A 55 9.21 -16.35 -30.48
C THR A 55 7.69 -16.54 -30.50
N ALA A 56 7.06 -16.93 -29.38
CA ALA A 56 5.61 -17.09 -29.26
C ALA A 56 4.92 -16.12 -28.26
N ALA A 57 5.66 -15.35 -27.47
CA ALA A 57 5.05 -14.50 -26.44
C ALA A 57 4.78 -13.08 -26.98
N HIS A 58 3.51 -12.66 -26.92
CA HIS A 58 3.08 -11.36 -27.43
C HIS A 58 3.04 -10.29 -26.31
N SER A 59 2.94 -10.72 -25.05
CA SER A 59 2.92 -9.85 -23.87
C SER A 59 3.37 -10.57 -22.60
N VAL A 60 3.85 -9.78 -21.64
CA VAL A 60 4.05 -10.15 -20.24
C VAL A 60 2.90 -9.58 -19.41
N MET A 61 2.32 -10.40 -18.54
CA MET A 61 1.33 -9.97 -17.55
C MET A 61 1.97 -9.91 -16.17
N ILE A 62 1.90 -8.75 -15.52
CA ILE A 62 2.39 -8.53 -14.15
C ILE A 62 1.18 -8.29 -13.26
N ILE A 63 1.03 -9.07 -12.19
CA ILE A 63 -0.07 -8.92 -11.22
C ILE A 63 0.51 -8.35 -9.94
N THR A 64 0.13 -7.12 -9.61
CA THR A 64 0.53 -6.45 -8.36
C THR A 64 -0.65 -6.45 -7.40
N PRO A 65 -0.66 -7.29 -6.35
CA PRO A 65 -1.71 -7.25 -5.37
C PRO A 65 -1.67 -5.92 -4.61
N VAL A 66 -2.81 -5.26 -4.50
CA VAL A 66 -3.09 -4.13 -3.62
C VAL A 66 -3.40 -4.71 -2.24
N LEU A 67 -2.35 -5.16 -1.57
CA LEU A 67 -2.47 -5.60 -0.19
C LEU A 67 -2.78 -4.38 0.69
N PRO A 68 -3.71 -4.52 1.67
CA PRO A 68 -3.77 -3.57 2.78
C PRO A 68 -2.35 -3.47 3.34
N LYS A 69 -1.80 -2.25 3.37
CA LYS A 69 -0.48 -2.05 3.95
C LYS A 69 -0.59 -2.38 5.43
N THR A 70 -0.03 -3.52 5.83
CA THR A 70 -0.06 -3.98 7.20
C THR A 70 0.67 -2.96 8.06
N VAL A 71 0.02 -2.49 9.13
CA VAL A 71 0.70 -1.64 10.11
C VAL A 71 1.94 -2.37 10.63
N PRO A 72 3.13 -1.76 10.57
CA PRO A 72 4.37 -2.37 11.04
C PRO A 72 4.24 -2.90 12.47
N THR A 73 4.95 -3.99 12.74
CA THR A 73 5.07 -4.56 14.09
C THR A 73 5.72 -3.54 15.04
N ALA A 74 5.35 -3.58 16.32
CA ALA A 74 5.92 -2.68 17.32
C ALA A 74 7.46 -2.75 17.36
N ASP A 75 8.06 -3.94 17.22
CA ASP A 75 9.52 -4.12 17.22
C ASP A 75 10.21 -3.43 16.05
N LEU A 76 9.59 -3.48 14.87
CA LEU A 76 10.07 -2.75 13.69
C LEU A 76 9.96 -1.23 13.91
N LEU A 77 8.87 -0.75 14.51
CA LEU A 77 8.72 0.68 14.82
C LEU A 77 9.75 1.17 15.86
N GLN A 78 10.13 0.31 16.82
CA GLN A 78 11.20 0.64 17.78
C GLN A 78 12.52 0.86 17.05
N GLY A 79 12.92 -0.06 16.17
CA GLY A 79 14.18 0.06 15.43
C GLY A 79 14.22 1.19 14.41
N LEU A 80 13.08 1.54 13.80
CA LEU A 80 13.03 2.58 12.76
C LEU A 80 13.01 4.01 13.32
N TYR A 81 12.46 4.21 14.52
CA TYR A 81 12.19 5.54 15.07
C TYR A 81 12.70 5.71 16.52
N ASP A 82 13.56 4.82 17.00
CA ASP A 82 14.08 4.80 18.37
C ASP A 82 12.96 4.90 19.43
N LEU A 83 11.84 4.23 19.17
CA LEU A 83 10.71 4.20 20.10
C LEU A 83 11.01 3.24 21.25
N THR A 84 10.53 3.60 22.44
CA THR A 84 10.42 2.66 23.56
C THR A 84 9.30 1.64 23.28
N PRO A 85 9.28 0.50 23.99
CA PRO A 85 8.21 -0.48 23.83
C PRO A 85 6.80 0.10 24.07
N ALA A 86 6.66 1.05 24.98
CA ALA A 86 5.38 1.71 25.25
C ALA A 86 4.94 2.62 24.09
N GLU A 87 5.86 3.45 23.60
CA GLU A 87 5.64 4.34 22.46
C GLU A 87 5.27 3.54 21.20
N ALA A 88 5.97 2.43 20.93
CA ALA A 88 5.68 1.59 19.77
C ALA A 88 4.29 0.95 19.81
N ARG A 89 3.82 0.53 20.99
CA ARG A 89 2.44 0.03 21.16
C ARG A 89 1.40 1.10 20.85
N VAL A 90 1.62 2.32 21.35
CA VAL A 90 0.72 3.46 21.06
C VAL A 90 0.78 3.87 19.59
N ALA A 91 1.97 3.96 19.00
CA ALA A 91 2.18 4.30 17.60
C ALA A 91 1.43 3.33 16.67
N ARG A 92 1.53 2.03 16.94
CA ARG A 92 0.80 0.98 16.21
C ARG A 92 -0.72 1.14 16.33
N ALA A 93 -1.22 1.42 17.53
CA ALA A 93 -2.66 1.65 17.74
C ALA A 93 -3.18 2.92 17.03
N VAL A 94 -2.36 3.98 16.95
CA VAL A 94 -2.68 5.18 16.17
C VAL A 94 -2.68 4.88 14.66
N ALA A 95 -1.74 4.06 14.18
CA ALA A 95 -1.70 3.62 12.77
C ALA A 95 -2.91 2.75 12.38
N GLU A 96 -3.45 1.99 13.33
CA GLU A 96 -4.73 1.29 13.23
C GLU A 96 -5.95 2.23 13.34
N ARG A 97 -5.75 3.56 13.40
CA ARG A 97 -6.77 4.61 13.49
C ARG A 97 -7.64 4.53 14.76
N ARG A 98 -7.11 3.98 15.85
CA ARG A 98 -7.80 3.98 17.15
C ARG A 98 -7.76 5.37 17.79
N THR A 99 -8.83 5.74 18.49
CA THR A 99 -8.87 7.00 19.25
C THR A 99 -8.04 6.89 20.53
N ILE A 100 -7.61 8.03 21.07
CA ILE A 100 -6.87 8.09 22.34
C ILE A 100 -7.65 7.39 23.46
N ASP A 101 -8.96 7.56 23.50
CA ASP A 101 -9.84 6.98 24.52
C ASP A 101 -9.92 5.44 24.38
N ALA A 102 -10.00 4.93 23.15
CA ALA A 102 -9.95 3.50 22.89
C ALA A 102 -8.58 2.88 23.25
N ILE A 103 -7.49 3.60 22.97
CA ILE A 103 -6.13 3.18 23.33
C ILE A 103 -6.00 3.11 24.86
N ALA A 104 -6.42 4.16 25.56
CA ALA A 104 -6.41 4.26 27.01
C ALA A 104 -7.17 3.08 27.66
N ALA A 105 -8.40 2.82 27.19
CA ALA A 105 -9.20 1.69 27.65
C ALA A 105 -8.53 0.35 27.36
N SER A 106 -8.00 0.15 26.15
CA SER A 106 -7.37 -1.13 25.76
C SER A 106 -6.07 -1.44 26.49
N PHE A 107 -5.32 -0.40 26.90
CA PHE A 107 -4.02 -0.56 27.56
C PHE A 107 -4.09 -0.36 29.08
N GLY A 108 -5.27 -0.07 29.64
CA GLY A 108 -5.44 0.23 31.06
C GLY A 108 -4.68 1.50 31.50
N LEU A 109 -4.55 2.47 30.61
CA LEU A 109 -3.82 3.72 30.84
C LEU A 109 -4.78 4.90 30.97
N SER A 110 -4.31 5.97 31.62
CA SER A 110 -5.05 7.24 31.60
C SER A 110 -4.97 7.88 30.20
N ARG A 111 -5.99 8.67 29.84
CA ARG A 111 -6.00 9.47 28.61
C ARG A 111 -4.75 10.35 28.52
N GLU A 112 -4.31 10.92 29.64
CA GLU A 112 -3.15 11.81 29.69
C GLU A 112 -1.83 11.09 29.44
N THR A 113 -1.70 9.87 29.96
CA THR A 113 -0.56 8.99 29.67
C THR A 113 -0.47 8.68 28.18
N VAL A 114 -1.59 8.35 27.54
CA VAL A 114 -1.63 8.11 26.09
C VAL A 114 -1.29 9.37 25.32
N ARG A 115 -1.81 10.55 25.69
CA ARG A 115 -1.46 11.83 25.05
C ARG A 115 0.02 12.13 25.12
N THR A 116 0.65 11.88 26.27
CA THR A 116 2.09 12.09 26.47
C THR A 116 2.90 11.14 25.57
N GLN A 117 2.54 9.85 25.53
CA GLN A 117 3.19 8.88 24.66
C GLN A 117 3.02 9.22 23.17
N VAL A 118 1.82 9.63 22.74
CA VAL A 118 1.58 10.10 21.36
C VAL A 118 2.46 11.31 21.04
N LYS A 119 2.57 12.28 21.95
CA LYS A 119 3.43 13.47 21.74
C LYS A 119 4.91 13.09 21.57
N ALA A 120 5.40 12.14 22.36
CA ALA A 120 6.76 11.62 22.22
C ALA A 120 6.96 10.91 20.87
N VAL A 121 6.01 10.09 20.44
CA VAL A 121 6.04 9.42 19.13
C VAL A 121 6.06 10.43 17.99
N LEU A 122 5.19 11.45 18.04
CA LEU A 122 5.15 12.53 17.03
C LEU A 122 6.51 13.24 16.92
N ALA A 123 7.13 13.56 18.05
CA ALA A 123 8.47 14.16 18.08
C ALA A 123 9.55 13.26 17.45
N LYS A 124 9.52 11.95 17.75
CA LYS A 124 10.50 10.98 17.23
C LYS A 124 10.30 10.61 15.76
N THR A 125 9.07 10.71 15.26
CA THR A 125 8.73 10.40 13.86
C THR A 125 8.75 11.63 12.95
N GLY A 126 8.93 12.83 13.49
CA GLY A 126 9.02 14.08 12.74
C GLY A 126 7.69 14.61 12.20
N VAL A 127 6.55 14.03 12.64
CA VAL A 127 5.21 14.47 12.22
C VAL A 127 4.49 15.17 13.38
N SER A 128 3.59 16.10 13.08
CA SER A 128 2.96 16.96 14.08
C SER A 128 1.51 16.60 14.40
N ARG A 129 0.87 15.73 13.61
CA ARG A 129 -0.54 15.33 13.80
C ARG A 129 -0.69 13.82 13.80
N ASN A 130 -1.61 13.32 14.62
CA ASN A 130 -1.93 11.88 14.71
C ASN A 130 -2.35 11.28 13.35
N ILE A 131 -3.02 12.06 12.50
CA ILE A 131 -3.42 11.63 11.16
C ILE A 131 -2.20 11.47 10.23
N ASP A 132 -1.20 12.35 10.38
CA ASP A 132 0.05 12.28 9.62
C ASP A 132 0.85 11.05 10.08
N LEU A 133 0.89 10.78 11.40
CA LEU A 133 1.48 9.56 11.95
C LEU A 133 0.78 8.30 11.44
N ALA A 134 -0.55 8.26 11.43
CA ALA A 134 -1.28 7.10 10.92
C ALA A 134 -1.01 6.87 9.42
N THR A 135 -0.83 7.95 8.65
CA THR A 135 -0.50 7.88 7.22
C THR A 135 0.92 7.36 7.01
N LEU A 136 1.89 7.95 7.72
CA LEU A 136 3.30 7.52 7.73
C LEU A 136 3.43 6.03 8.03
N LEU A 137 2.79 5.57 9.10
CA LEU A 137 2.94 4.22 9.62
C LEU A 137 2.10 3.18 8.87
N SER A 138 1.00 3.57 8.22
CA SER A 138 0.27 2.67 7.33
C SER A 138 0.96 2.50 5.97
N GLY A 139 2.14 3.12 5.77
CA GLY A 139 2.88 3.07 4.52
C GLY A 139 2.14 3.68 3.34
N ALA A 140 0.94 4.26 3.53
CA ALA A 140 0.26 5.04 2.52
C ALA A 140 1.19 6.21 2.18
N GLY A 141 1.62 6.29 0.91
CA GLY A 141 2.74 7.14 0.52
C GLY A 141 2.63 8.55 1.08
N PHE A 142 3.77 9.10 1.53
CA PHE A 142 3.90 10.47 2.02
C PHE A 142 3.08 11.46 1.16
N PRO A 143 2.01 12.08 1.69
CA PRO A 143 1.42 13.24 1.05
C PRO A 143 2.28 14.45 1.39
N GLY A 144 3.25 14.76 0.52
CA GLY A 144 3.91 16.06 0.49
C GLY A 144 5.35 16.07 1.00
N GLN A 145 6.27 15.70 0.12
CA GLN A 145 7.43 16.56 -0.10
C GLN A 145 7.01 17.54 -1.21
N ARG A 146 6.56 18.74 -0.81
CA ARG A 146 6.53 19.88 -1.72
C ARG A 146 7.91 20.50 -1.61
N ASP A 147 8.66 20.40 -2.69
CA ASP A 147 9.90 21.13 -2.87
C ASP A 147 9.66 22.63 -2.78
N VAL A 148 10.74 23.29 -2.32
CA VAL A 148 10.97 24.71 -2.06
C VAL A 148 10.45 25.63 -3.17
#